data_AF-A0A0B1S109-F1
#
_entry.id   AF-A0A0B1S109-F1
#
_cell.length_a   1.000
_cell.length_b   1.000
_cell.length_c   1.000
_cell.angle_alpha   90.00
_cell.angle_beta   90.00
_cell.angle_gamma   90.00
#
_symmetry.space_group_name_H-M   'P 1'
#
loop_
_entity.id
_entity.type
_entity.pdbx_description
1 polymer ?
#
loop_
_entity_poly.entity_id
_entity_poly.type
_entity_poly.pdbx_seq_one_letter_code
_entity_poly.pdbx_strand_id
1 'polypeptide(L)'
;MRECTKCKSNEYTNKNLVMMVNECGHPLCKNCVENLFVRNAGPCHVCGKTLRKNNFWEQVFDDPLIEKETHIRRRLRKVDSVFIYNLKKGRLSFAAGVQRLSRETNNNVDFVFRFETIVCNLCFGTDVEETEAEINAFKEANAELIEKNKKRF
;
A
#
# COMPACT_ATOMS: atom_id res chain seq x y z
N MET A 1 2.35 -16.97 -13.28
CA MET A 1 2.31 -16.62 -14.72
C MET A 1 1.34 -15.47 -14.88
N ARG A 2 1.79 -14.35 -15.47
CA ARG A 2 0.95 -13.15 -15.59
C ARG A 2 -0.09 -13.34 -16.69
N GLU A 3 -1.36 -13.37 -16.29
CA GLU A 3 -2.48 -13.47 -17.22
C GLU A 3 -3.55 -12.42 -16.93
N CYS A 4 -4.09 -11.82 -17.99
CA CYS A 4 -5.21 -10.90 -17.86
C CYS A 4 -6.50 -11.69 -17.63
N THR A 5 -7.14 -11.47 -16.49
CA THR A 5 -8.41 -12.11 -16.12
C THR A 5 -9.58 -11.78 -17.07
N LYS A 6 -9.46 -10.76 -17.93
CA LYS A 6 -10.47 -10.39 -18.92
C LYS A 6 -10.24 -11.00 -20.30
N CYS A 7 -9.05 -10.81 -20.88
CA CYS A 7 -8.75 -11.24 -22.24
C CYS A 7 -7.92 -12.53 -22.32
N LYS A 8 -7.52 -13.09 -21.17
CA LYS A 8 -6.65 -14.28 -21.05
C LYS A 8 -5.33 -14.18 -21.81
N SER A 9 -4.95 -12.98 -22.21
CA SER A 9 -3.62 -12.73 -22.78
C SER A 9 -2.57 -12.91 -21.70
N ASN A 10 -1.49 -13.56 -22.08
CA ASN A 10 -0.34 -13.85 -21.25
C ASN A 10 0.95 -13.41 -21.97
N GLU A 11 2.07 -13.46 -21.26
CA GLU A 11 3.39 -13.06 -21.78
C GLU A 11 3.83 -13.85 -23.03
N TYR A 12 3.37 -15.10 -23.19
CA TYR A 12 3.68 -15.90 -24.37
C TYR A 12 2.95 -15.38 -25.61
N THR A 13 1.69 -15.00 -25.47
CA THR A 13 0.90 -14.42 -26.58
C THR A 13 1.34 -13.00 -26.91
N ASN A 14 1.84 -12.24 -25.93
CA ASN A 14 2.30 -10.88 -26.14
C ASN A 14 3.46 -10.55 -25.19
N LYS A 15 4.67 -10.47 -25.74
CA LYS A 15 5.89 -10.15 -24.97
C LYS A 15 5.93 -8.72 -24.41
N ASN A 16 5.12 -7.81 -24.98
CA ASN A 16 4.99 -6.43 -24.52
C ASN A 16 3.75 -6.23 -23.63
N LEU A 17 3.25 -7.30 -23.02
CA LEU A 17 2.08 -7.25 -22.14
C LEU A 17 2.43 -6.53 -20.84
N VAL A 18 1.93 -5.30 -20.69
CA VAL A 18 2.00 -4.57 -19.42
C VAL A 18 0.75 -4.88 -18.60
N MET A 19 0.97 -5.41 -17.40
CA MET A 19 -0.08 -5.67 -16.42
C MET A 19 -0.23 -4.46 -15.50
N MET A 20 -1.47 -4.12 -15.20
CA MET A 20 -1.88 -2.99 -14.38
C MET A 20 -2.73 -3.51 -13.22
N VAL A 21 -2.53 -2.92 -12.04
CA VAL A 21 -3.29 -3.22 -10.82
C VAL A 21 -3.86 -1.92 -10.27
N ASN A 22 -4.93 -2.03 -9.49
CA ASN A 22 -5.58 -0.92 -8.79
C ASN A 22 -5.83 -1.30 -7.32
N GLU A 23 -6.43 -0.43 -6.53
CA GLU A 23 -6.77 -0.58 -5.11
C GLU A 23 -7.55 -1.88 -4.80
N CYS A 24 -8.28 -2.43 -5.77
CA CYS A 24 -8.98 -3.70 -5.61
C CYS A 24 -8.08 -4.94 -5.71
N GLY A 25 -6.84 -4.83 -6.20
CA GLY A 25 -5.91 -5.95 -6.35
C GLY A 25 -6.23 -6.92 -7.51
N HIS A 26 -7.03 -6.51 -8.50
CA HIS A 26 -7.35 -7.35 -9.65
C HIS A 26 -6.49 -6.97 -10.86
N PRO A 27 -5.60 -7.87 -11.34
CA PRO A 27 -4.69 -7.55 -12.44
C PRO A 27 -5.42 -7.54 -13.79
N LEU A 28 -5.15 -6.51 -14.58
CA LEU A 28 -5.69 -6.27 -15.92
C LEU A 28 -4.55 -5.85 -16.86
N CYS A 29 -4.56 -6.29 -18.11
CA CYS A 29 -3.59 -5.76 -19.07
C CYS A 29 -3.92 -4.30 -19.45
N LYS A 30 -2.92 -3.53 -19.84
CA LYS A 30 -3.06 -2.12 -20.25
C LYS A 30 -4.18 -1.92 -21.29
N ASN A 31 -4.27 -2.80 -22.29
CA ASN A 31 -5.31 -2.73 -23.33
C ASN A 31 -6.72 -2.95 -22.74
N CYS A 32 -6.89 -3.87 -21.79
CA CYS A 32 -8.16 -4.04 -21.10
C CYS A 32 -8.52 -2.85 -20.22
N VAL A 33 -7.55 -2.21 -19.56
CA VAL A 33 -7.80 -0.99 -18.78
C VAL A 33 -8.27 0.14 -19.70
N GLU A 34 -7.61 0.34 -20.85
CA GLU A 34 -8.00 1.37 -21.81
C GLU A 34 -9.41 1.16 -22.38
N ASN A 35 -9.78 -0.09 -22.66
CA ASN A 35 -11.10 -0.44 -23.22
C ASN A 35 -12.23 -0.49 -22.18
N LEU A 36 -11.98 -0.94 -20.95
CA LEU A 36 -13.00 -1.00 -19.89
C LEU A 36 -13.27 0.38 -19.28
N PHE A 37 -12.24 1.23 -19.18
CA PHE A 37 -12.32 2.53 -18.51
C PHE A 37 -12.28 3.71 -19.50
N VAL A 38 -12.89 3.54 -20.70
CA VAL A 38 -12.98 4.60 -21.73
C VAL A 38 -13.60 5.88 -21.17
N ARG A 39 -14.60 5.76 -20.28
CA ARG A 39 -15.27 6.89 -19.62
C ARG A 39 -14.53 7.40 -18.38
N ASN A 40 -13.23 7.10 -18.24
CA ASN A 40 -12.36 7.40 -17.09
C ASN A 40 -12.73 6.73 -15.75
N ALA A 41 -13.97 6.31 -15.56
CA ALA A 41 -14.42 5.53 -14.41
C ALA A 41 -15.31 4.37 -14.85
N GLY A 42 -15.22 3.26 -14.15
CA GLY A 42 -15.98 2.04 -14.44
C GLY A 42 -15.91 1.04 -13.29
N PRO A 43 -16.77 0.02 -13.28
CA PRO A 43 -16.70 -1.06 -12.30
C PRO A 43 -15.57 -2.04 -12.63
N CYS A 44 -14.90 -2.55 -11.60
CA CYS A 44 -14.02 -3.70 -11.72
C CYS A 44 -14.81 -4.93 -12.19
N HIS A 45 -14.29 -5.69 -13.14
CA HIS A 45 -14.97 -6.86 -13.70
C HIS A 45 -15.04 -8.06 -12.75
N VAL A 46 -14.22 -8.09 -11.68
CA VAL A 46 -14.22 -9.18 -10.69
C VAL A 46 -15.07 -8.81 -9.46
N CYS A 47 -14.83 -7.65 -8.87
CA CYS A 47 -15.44 -7.26 -7.60
C CYS A 47 -16.51 -6.16 -7.69
N GLY A 48 -16.77 -5.62 -8.88
CA GLY A 48 -17.78 -4.57 -9.09
C GLY A 48 -17.44 -3.19 -8.50
N LYS A 49 -16.37 -3.04 -7.73
CA LYS A 49 -15.94 -1.74 -7.16
C LYS A 49 -15.71 -0.72 -8.27
N THR A 50 -16.23 0.49 -8.11
CA THR A 50 -16.01 1.59 -9.04
C THR A 50 -14.58 2.10 -8.93
N LEU A 51 -13.84 2.05 -10.03
CA LEU A 51 -12.44 2.42 -10.11
C LEU A 51 -12.23 3.53 -11.13
N ARG A 52 -11.20 4.35 -10.92
CA ARG A 52 -10.77 5.40 -11.84
C ARG A 52 -9.55 4.93 -12.64
N LYS A 53 -9.51 5.28 -13.93
CA LYS A 53 -8.42 4.95 -14.86
C LYS A 53 -7.06 5.47 -14.37
N ASN A 54 -7.03 6.67 -13.80
CA ASN A 54 -5.79 7.30 -13.32
C ASN A 54 -5.19 6.62 -12.08
N ASN A 55 -5.97 5.80 -11.37
CA ASN A 55 -5.50 5.10 -10.18
C ASN A 55 -4.89 3.73 -10.51
N PHE A 56 -4.82 3.34 -11.78
CA PHE A 56 -4.10 2.12 -12.17
C PHE A 56 -2.60 2.39 -12.21
N TRP A 57 -1.80 1.45 -11.70
CA TRP A 57 -0.35 1.47 -11.79
C TRP A 57 0.17 0.15 -12.37
N GLU A 58 1.37 0.20 -12.93
CA GLU A 58 2.04 -0.96 -13.51
C GLU A 58 2.44 -1.95 -12.41
N GLN A 59 2.09 -3.22 -12.64
CA GLN A 59 2.41 -4.32 -11.74
C GLN A 59 3.87 -4.75 -11.93
N VAL A 60 4.66 -4.63 -10.87
CA VAL A 60 6.07 -5.04 -10.88
C VAL A 60 6.22 -6.45 -10.35
N PHE A 61 5.47 -6.80 -9.30
CA PHE A 61 5.50 -8.13 -8.68
C PHE A 61 4.50 -9.09 -9.32
N ASP A 62 4.81 -10.38 -9.33
CA ASP A 62 3.92 -11.39 -9.90
C ASP A 62 2.61 -11.53 -9.08
N ASP A 63 2.71 -11.38 -7.77
CA ASP A 63 1.55 -11.49 -6.87
C ASP A 63 0.83 -10.14 -6.71
N PRO A 64 -0.46 -10.06 -7.08
CA PRO A 64 -1.22 -8.81 -6.98
C PRO A 64 -1.48 -8.39 -5.52
N LEU A 65 -1.43 -9.33 -4.57
CA LEU A 65 -1.53 -9.05 -3.14
C LEU A 65 -0.32 -8.25 -2.64
N ILE A 66 0.90 -8.66 -3.03
CA ILE A 66 2.14 -7.94 -2.69
C ILE A 66 2.12 -6.55 -3.31
N GLU A 67 1.62 -6.42 -4.53
CA GLU A 67 1.47 -5.12 -5.20
C GLU A 67 0.48 -4.20 -4.46
N LYS A 68 -0.65 -4.74 -3.98
CA LYS A 68 -1.62 -4.00 -3.16
C LYS A 68 -1.01 -3.56 -1.83
N GLU A 69 -0.31 -4.46 -1.15
CA GLU A 69 0.35 -4.19 0.13
C GLU A 69 1.45 -3.14 -0.01
N THR A 70 2.31 -3.24 -1.02
CA THR A 70 3.37 -2.27 -1.28
C THR A 70 2.80 -0.90 -1.66
N HIS A 71 1.68 -0.84 -2.39
CA HIS A 71 0.97 0.41 -2.65
C HIS A 71 0.44 1.04 -1.35
N ILE A 72 -0.24 0.26 -0.50
CA ILE A 72 -0.75 0.71 0.80
C ILE A 72 0.42 1.19 1.67
N ARG A 73 1.50 0.41 1.78
CA ARG A 73 2.71 0.80 2.51
C ARG A 73 3.32 2.07 1.95
N ARG A 74 3.33 2.30 0.63
CA ARG A 74 3.83 3.55 0.03
C ARG A 74 2.91 4.74 0.31
N ARG A 75 1.59 4.55 0.32
CA ARG A 75 0.59 5.55 0.71
C ARG A 75 0.78 5.93 2.18
N LEU A 76 0.90 4.93 3.05
CA LEU A 76 1.14 5.11 4.47
C LEU A 76 2.52 5.72 4.70
N ARG A 77 3.56 5.39 3.94
CA ARG A 77 4.92 5.97 4.10
C ARG A 77 4.96 7.49 4.08
N LYS A 78 4.06 8.13 3.31
CA LYS A 78 3.91 9.59 3.28
C LYS A 78 3.35 10.15 4.59
N VAL A 79 2.47 9.39 5.25
CA VAL A 79 1.95 9.63 6.61
C VAL A 79 3.00 9.20 7.66
N ASP A 80 3.77 8.14 7.38
CA ASP A 80 4.79 7.55 8.25
C ASP A 80 6.12 8.33 8.27
N SER A 81 6.25 9.46 7.57
CA SER A 81 7.41 10.34 7.81
C SER A 81 7.49 10.75 9.29
N VAL A 82 6.35 10.74 10.00
CA VAL A 82 6.25 10.85 11.46
C VAL A 82 6.52 9.54 12.19
N PHE A 83 6.01 8.39 11.73
CA PHE A 83 6.27 7.09 12.35
C PHE A 83 7.77 6.73 12.33
N ILE A 84 8.44 6.91 11.18
CA ILE A 84 9.88 6.73 11.02
C ILE A 84 10.67 7.76 11.83
N TYR A 85 10.18 8.99 12.01
CA TYR A 85 10.81 9.99 12.87
C TYR A 85 10.72 9.61 14.35
N ASN A 86 9.57 9.09 14.81
CA ASN A 86 9.41 8.55 16.16
C ASN A 86 10.31 7.31 16.36
N LEU A 87 10.45 6.45 15.34
CA LEU A 87 11.43 5.35 15.33
C LEU A 87 12.88 5.87 15.37
N LYS A 88 13.21 6.97 14.66
CA LYS A 88 14.56 7.57 14.62
C LYS A 88 14.93 8.31 15.91
N LYS A 89 13.96 8.89 16.63
CA LYS A 89 14.18 9.41 17.99
C LYS A 89 14.48 8.28 18.97
N GLY A 90 13.89 7.10 18.77
CA GLY A 90 14.31 5.84 19.39
C GLY A 90 15.55 5.26 18.73
N ARG A 91 16.70 5.92 18.83
CA ARG A 91 17.99 5.37 18.38
C ARG A 91 18.18 3.95 18.94
N LEU A 92 18.05 2.95 18.08
CA LEU A 92 18.83 1.72 18.18
C LEU A 92 19.37 1.43 16.79
N SER A 93 20.62 1.85 16.60
CA SER A 93 21.54 1.22 15.67
C SER A 93 21.34 -0.30 15.68
N PHE A 94 21.21 -0.89 14.50
CA PHE A 94 21.18 -2.34 14.22
C PHE A 94 22.51 -3.05 14.60
N ALA A 95 23.26 -2.52 15.58
CA ALA A 95 24.61 -2.93 15.94
C ALA A 95 24.68 -3.71 17.27
N ALA A 96 23.57 -4.04 17.91
CA ALA A 96 23.59 -4.88 19.11
C ALA A 96 22.67 -6.09 18.88
N GLY A 97 23.30 -7.23 18.62
CA GLY A 97 22.62 -8.51 18.51
C GLY A 97 21.76 -8.79 19.74
N VAL A 98 20.61 -9.42 19.48
CA VAL A 98 19.84 -10.34 20.33
C VAL A 98 20.14 -10.28 21.84
N GLN A 99 20.03 -9.13 22.50
CA GLN A 99 19.95 -9.07 23.96
C GLN A 99 19.53 -7.70 24.48
N ARG A 100 18.21 -7.54 24.68
CA ARG A 100 17.58 -7.09 25.94
C ARG A 100 16.13 -6.66 25.67
N LEU A 101 15.21 -7.50 26.14
CA LEU A 101 13.87 -7.11 26.49
C LEU A 101 13.97 -6.04 27.59
N SER A 102 13.82 -4.77 27.21
CA SER A 102 13.63 -3.65 28.12
C SER A 102 12.33 -2.97 27.71
N ARG A 103 11.58 -2.38 28.65
CA ARG A 103 10.25 -1.79 28.39
C ARG A 103 10.21 -0.77 27.23
N GLU A 104 11.35 -0.20 26.84
CA GLU A 104 11.52 0.67 25.68
C GLU A 104 11.59 -0.07 24.32
N THR A 105 12.04 -1.33 24.28
CA THR A 105 11.95 -2.16 23.07
C THR A 105 10.54 -2.68 22.83
N ASN A 106 9.72 -2.86 23.88
CA ASN A 106 8.29 -3.18 23.74
C ASN A 106 7.52 -2.10 22.97
N ASN A 107 7.78 -0.81 23.23
CA ASN A 107 7.07 0.27 22.56
C ASN A 107 7.32 0.25 21.04
N ASN A 108 8.56 0.00 20.58
CA ASN A 108 8.87 -0.11 19.15
C ASN A 108 8.23 -1.35 18.51
N VAL A 109 8.16 -2.48 19.23
CA VAL A 109 7.46 -3.67 18.75
C VAL A 109 5.96 -3.40 18.63
N ASP A 110 5.36 -2.70 19.60
CA ASP A 110 3.94 -2.31 19.57
C ASP A 110 3.63 -1.35 18.40
N PHE A 111 4.52 -0.40 18.10
CA PHE A 111 4.35 0.50 16.95
C PHE A 111 4.48 -0.24 15.61
N VAL A 112 5.47 -1.12 15.47
CA VAL A 112 5.63 -1.95 14.25
C VAL A 112 4.44 -2.90 14.09
N PHE A 113 3.97 -3.51 15.18
CA PHE A 113 2.81 -4.39 15.18
C PHE A 113 1.51 -3.66 14.83
N ARG A 114 1.26 -2.48 15.42
CA ARG A 114 0.10 -1.64 15.05
C ARG A 114 0.15 -1.23 13.60
N PHE A 115 1.32 -0.84 13.10
CA PHE A 115 1.49 -0.52 11.68
C PHE A 115 1.16 -1.70 10.77
N GLU A 116 1.69 -2.88 11.08
CA GLU A 116 1.42 -4.08 10.31
C GLU A 116 -0.06 -4.47 10.36
N THR A 117 -0.70 -4.30 11.53
CA THR A 117 -2.14 -4.52 11.71
C THR A 117 -2.95 -3.59 10.80
N ILE A 118 -2.62 -2.30 10.74
CA ILE A 118 -3.27 -1.32 9.85
C ILE A 118 -3.08 -1.71 8.38
N VAL A 119 -1.85 -2.09 7.98
CA VAL A 119 -1.56 -2.54 6.60
C VAL A 119 -2.38 -3.79 6.25
N CYS A 120 -2.41 -4.78 7.13
CA CYS A 120 -3.17 -6.01 6.93
C CYS A 120 -4.67 -5.73 6.82
N ASN A 121 -5.23 -4.93 7.71
CA ASN A 121 -6.65 -4.54 7.71
C ASN A 121 -7.04 -3.88 6.38
N LEU A 122 -6.25 -2.90 5.92
CA LEU A 122 -6.46 -2.24 4.62
C LEU A 122 -6.25 -3.17 3.42
N CYS A 123 -5.31 -4.13 3.51
CA CYS A 123 -5.02 -5.06 2.44
C CYS A 123 -6.16 -6.09 2.26
N PHE A 124 -6.72 -6.61 3.35
CA PHE A 124 -7.81 -7.59 3.31
C PHE A 124 -9.20 -6.96 3.29
N GLY A 125 -9.32 -5.66 3.59
CA GLY A 125 -10.60 -4.97 3.67
C GLY A 125 -11.37 -5.24 4.96
N THR A 126 -10.65 -5.62 6.02
CA THR A 126 -11.20 -5.79 7.38
C THR A 126 -11.12 -4.46 8.10
N ASP A 127 -12.23 -4.01 8.71
CA ASP A 127 -12.29 -2.78 9.54
C ASP A 127 -11.68 -1.53 8.87
N VAL A 128 -11.96 -1.34 7.58
CA VAL A 128 -11.42 -0.22 6.78
C VAL A 128 -11.84 1.14 7.35
N GLU A 129 -13.08 1.28 7.81
CA GLU A 129 -13.58 2.56 8.32
C GLU A 129 -12.88 2.97 9.62
N GLU A 130 -12.72 2.03 10.55
CA GLU A 130 -12.04 2.27 11.83
C GLU A 130 -10.56 2.57 11.60
N THR A 131 -9.89 1.79 10.76
CA THR A 131 -8.48 2.04 10.42
C THR A 131 -8.26 3.35 9.69
N GLU A 132 -9.15 3.76 8.78
CA GLU A 132 -9.09 5.08 8.15
C GLU A 132 -9.35 6.22 9.13
N ALA A 133 -10.26 6.03 10.10
CA ALA A 133 -10.49 6.99 11.18
C ALA A 133 -9.25 7.15 12.07
N GLU A 134 -8.62 6.05 12.47
CA GLU A 134 -7.35 6.08 13.23
C GLU A 134 -6.25 6.80 12.46
N ILE A 135 -6.10 6.51 11.16
CA ILE A 135 -5.12 7.19 10.29
C ILE A 135 -5.41 8.69 10.21
N ASN A 136 -6.67 9.10 10.12
CA ASN A 136 -7.02 10.52 10.02
C ASN A 136 -6.80 11.25 11.35
N ALA A 137 -7.20 10.66 12.48
CA ALA A 137 -6.89 11.19 13.81
C ALA A 137 -5.38 11.34 14.01
N PHE A 138 -4.58 10.36 13.56
CA PHE A 138 -3.13 10.42 13.63
C PHE A 138 -2.55 11.53 12.74
N LYS A 139 -3.08 11.72 11.52
CA LYS A 139 -2.67 12.81 10.63
C LYS A 139 -2.95 14.18 11.24
N GLU A 140 -4.12 14.38 11.84
CA GLU A 140 -4.50 15.64 12.46
C GLU A 140 -3.61 15.96 13.67
N ALA A 141 -3.41 14.98 14.56
CA ALA A 141 -2.57 15.14 15.74
C ALA A 141 -1.09 15.41 15.40
N ASN A 142 -0.62 14.97 14.22
CA ASN A 142 0.79 15.05 13.83
C ASN A 142 1.05 15.92 12.59
N ALA A 143 0.08 16.73 12.15
CA ALA A 143 0.16 17.52 10.92
C ALA A 143 1.43 18.40 10.87
N GLU A 144 1.77 19.06 11.98
CA GLU A 144 2.96 19.91 12.09
C GLU A 144 4.28 19.14 11.94
N LEU A 145 4.34 17.90 12.47
CA LEU A 145 5.51 17.05 12.37
C LEU A 145 5.68 16.50 10.95
N ILE A 146 4.56 16.15 10.28
CA ILE A 146 4.55 15.73 8.87
C ILE A 146 5.12 16.86 8.00
N GLU A 147 4.70 18.10 8.23
CA GLU A 147 5.13 19.24 7.42
C GLU A 147 6.61 19.58 7.64
N LYS A 148 7.10 19.53 8.88
CA LYS A 148 8.53 19.70 9.20
C LYS A 148 9.40 18.60 8.57
N ASN A 149 8.92 17.36 8.55
CA ASN A 149 9.66 16.23 7.96
C ASN A 149 9.64 16.22 6.43
N LYS A 150 8.56 16.71 5.79
CA LYS A 150 8.52 16.92 4.34
C LYS A 150 9.58 17.89 3.83
N LYS A 151 9.97 18.89 4.65
CA LYS A 151 11.01 19.88 4.29
C LYS A 151 12.44 19.37 4.48
N ARG A 152 12.63 18.25 5.18
CA ARG A 152 13.95 17.66 5.49
C ARG A 152 14.40 16.59 4.50
N PHE A 153 13.54 16.19 3.57
CA PHE A 153 13.82 15.21 2.53
C PHE A 153 13.54 15.79 1.15
#